data_AF-A0A316M492-F1
#
_entry.id   AF-A0A316M492-F1
#
_cell.length_a   1.000
_cell.length_b   1.000
_cell.length_c   1.000
_cell.angle_alpha   90.00
_cell.angle_beta   90.00
_cell.angle_gamma   90.00
#
_symmetry.space_group_name_H-M   'P 1'
#
loop_
_entity.id
_entity.type
_entity.pdbx_description
1 polymer ?
#
loop_
_entity_poly.entity_id
_entity_poly.type
_entity_poly.pdbx_seq_one_letter_code
_entity_poly.pdbx_strand_id
1 'polypeptide(L)'
;NMIVYGHHMKSGNMFGNLQKYAKESYGKKHAVITFDTIYEKAQYQVMYVFRSQVYNEDDIVFKYYQFIEANSETEFNSYMQEMSELSLYDTGVTAEFGDSLLTLSTCDSSQTDGRFVVVAKRIS
;
A
#
# COMPACT_ATOMS: atom_id res chain seq x y z
N ASN A 1 1.52 -2.92 -10.57
CA ASN A 1 1.72 -2.55 -9.16
C ASN A 1 3.12 -2.92 -8.73
N MET A 2 3.87 -2.01 -8.13
CA MET A 2 5.21 -2.26 -7.61
C MET A 2 5.18 -2.36 -6.09
N ILE A 3 5.60 -3.51 -5.54
CA ILE A 3 5.60 -3.73 -4.09
C ILE A 3 7.03 -3.62 -3.56
N VAL A 4 7.24 -2.74 -2.59
CA VAL A 4 8.51 -2.55 -1.88
C VAL A 4 8.34 -3.00 -0.44
N TYR A 5 9.23 -3.89 0.00
CA TYR A 5 9.27 -4.39 1.37
C TYR A 5 10.38 -3.71 2.16
N GLY A 6 10.09 -3.33 3.40
CA GLY A 6 11.07 -2.75 4.30
C GLY A 6 10.88 -3.20 5.73
N HIS A 7 11.98 -3.33 6.48
CA HIS A 7 11.92 -3.71 7.89
C HIS A 7 11.26 -2.64 8.76
N HIS A 8 10.42 -3.08 9.70
CA HIS A 8 9.90 -2.24 10.77
C HIS A 8 10.94 -2.15 11.89
N MET A 9 11.82 -1.16 11.82
CA MET A 9 12.86 -0.95 12.83
C MET A 9 12.35 -0.01 13.94
N LYS A 10 12.48 -0.42 15.21
CA LYS A 10 12.11 0.40 16.38
C LYS A 10 12.85 1.76 16.43
N SER A 11 14.00 1.87 15.77
CA SER A 11 14.74 3.12 15.63
C SER A 11 14.05 4.15 14.74
N GLY A 12 13.03 3.76 13.97
CA GLY A 12 12.39 4.60 12.96
C GLY A 12 13.06 4.57 11.58
N ASN A 13 14.21 3.91 11.45
CA ASN A 13 14.87 3.69 10.15
C ASN A 13 14.07 2.74 9.25
N MET A 14 14.42 2.69 7.96
CA MET A 14 13.72 1.87 6.96
C MET A 14 12.22 2.21 6.96
N PHE A 15 11.34 1.22 7.15
CA PHE A 15 9.89 1.42 7.24
C PHE A 15 9.39 1.49 8.69
N GLY A 16 10.28 1.76 9.66
CA GLY A 16 9.91 1.96 11.07
C GLY A 16 8.87 3.07 11.29
N ASN A 17 8.87 4.08 10.43
CA ASN A 17 7.89 5.17 10.46
C ASN A 17 6.61 4.92 9.64
N LEU A 18 6.51 3.82 8.87
CA LEU A 18 5.38 3.59 7.97
C LEU A 18 4.05 3.46 8.74
N GLN A 19 4.08 2.91 9.95
CA GLN A 19 2.88 2.80 10.80
C GLN A 19 2.30 4.16 11.25
N LYS A 20 3.04 5.27 11.12
CA LYS A 20 2.50 6.62 11.41
C LYS A 20 1.33 6.96 10.49
N TYR A 21 1.28 6.37 9.29
CA TYR A 21 0.16 6.51 8.37
C TYR A 21 -1.16 5.97 8.94
N ALA A 22 -1.15 5.17 10.01
CA ALA A 22 -2.39 4.76 10.68
C ALA A 22 -3.20 5.95 11.22
N LYS A 23 -2.56 7.12 11.43
CA LYS A 23 -3.24 8.36 11.80
C LYS A 23 -3.57 9.14 10.53
N GLU A 24 -4.87 9.34 10.26
CA GLU A 24 -5.36 10.09 9.10
C GLU A 24 -4.69 11.47 8.94
N SER A 25 -4.52 12.21 10.04
CA SER A 25 -3.85 13.52 10.02
C SER A 25 -2.39 13.45 9.57
N TYR A 26 -1.68 12.37 9.88
CA TYR A 26 -0.34 12.12 9.36
C TYR A 26 -0.39 11.78 7.88
N GLY A 27 -1.29 10.88 7.45
CA GLY A 27 -1.48 10.55 6.05
C GLY A 27 -1.78 11.77 5.17
N LYS A 28 -2.69 12.64 5.62
CA LYS A 28 -3.02 13.91 4.94
C LYS A 28 -1.83 14.87 4.86
N LYS A 29 -1.03 14.97 5.93
CA LYS A 29 0.17 15.83 5.96
C LYS A 29 1.33 15.27 5.11
N HIS A 30 1.40 13.95 4.96
CA HIS A 30 2.46 13.22 4.27
C HIS A 30 1.91 12.45 3.07
N ALA A 31 1.05 13.08 2.28
CA ALA A 31 0.24 12.37 1.30
C ALA A 31 0.99 12.01 0.00
N VAL A 32 2.21 12.53 -0.20
CA VAL A 32 3.02 12.28 -1.40
C VAL A 32 4.30 11.53 -1.03
N ILE A 33 4.56 10.45 -1.75
CA ILE A 33 5.76 9.63 -1.67
C ILE A 33 6.59 9.90 -2.93
N THR A 34 7.87 10.20 -2.77
CA THR A 34 8.82 10.23 -3.90
C THR A 34 9.47 8.86 -4.02
N PHE A 35 9.47 8.30 -5.22
CA PHE A 35 10.11 7.02 -5.51
C PHE A 35 10.82 7.12 -6.87
N ASP A 36 12.15 7.13 -6.80
CA ASP A 36 13.01 7.27 -7.98
C ASP A 36 13.63 5.92 -8.32
N THR A 37 13.65 5.59 -9.61
CA THR A 37 14.44 4.50 -10.17
C THR A 37 15.68 5.06 -10.86
N ILE A 38 16.54 4.19 -11.38
CA ILE A 38 17.66 4.62 -12.24
C ILE A 38 17.19 5.21 -13.58
N TYR A 39 15.92 5.04 -13.95
CA TYR A 39 15.36 5.47 -15.23
C TYR A 39 14.50 6.72 -15.11
N GLU A 40 13.82 6.91 -13.98
CA GLU A 40 12.86 7.98 -13.82
C GLU A 40 12.73 8.43 -12.37
N LYS A 41 12.29 9.67 -12.21
CA LYS A 41 11.83 10.21 -10.93
C LYS A 41 10.32 10.25 -10.94
N ALA A 42 9.70 9.84 -9.85
CA ALA A 42 8.25 9.78 -9.78
C ALA A 42 7.72 10.18 -8.41
N GLN A 43 6.50 10.70 -8.42
CA GLN A 43 5.74 10.98 -7.21
C GLN A 43 4.46 10.15 -7.19
N TYR A 44 4.11 9.67 -6.01
CA TYR A 44 2.96 8.82 -5.77
C TYR A 44 2.11 9.42 -4.65
N GLN A 45 0.82 9.59 -4.91
CA GLN A 45 -0.17 10.06 -3.96
C GLN A 45 -0.75 8.88 -3.17
N VAL A 46 -0.66 8.92 -1.84
CA VAL A 46 -1.21 7.90 -0.94
C VAL A 46 -2.72 7.78 -1.13
N MET A 47 -3.17 6.55 -1.29
CA MET A 47 -4.54 6.18 -1.65
C MET A 47 -5.20 5.30 -0.59
N TYR A 48 -4.54 4.19 -0.21
CA TYR A 48 -5.07 3.26 0.79
C TYR A 48 -4.03 3.00 1.87
N VAL A 49 -4.48 2.89 3.12
CA VAL A 49 -3.62 2.58 4.27
C VAL A 49 -4.34 1.55 5.13
N PHE A 50 -3.78 0.35 5.26
CA PHE A 50 -4.47 -0.74 5.95
C PHE A 50 -3.52 -1.68 6.70
N ARG A 51 -4.11 -2.49 7.59
CA ARG A 51 -3.45 -3.62 8.23
C ARG A 51 -3.91 -4.91 7.57
N SER A 52 -3.00 -5.85 7.41
CA SER A 52 -3.25 -7.19 6.86
C SER A 52 -2.32 -8.18 7.57
N GLN A 53 -2.20 -9.39 7.05
CA GLN A 53 -1.28 -10.41 7.52
C GLN A 53 -0.83 -11.30 6.36
N VAL A 54 0.17 -12.14 6.60
CA VAL A 54 0.49 -13.22 5.67
C VAL A 54 -0.50 -14.36 5.90
N TYR A 55 -1.17 -14.77 4.83
CA TYR A 55 -2.17 -15.84 4.85
C TYR A 55 -1.59 -17.13 4.23
N ASN A 56 -2.17 -18.27 4.59
CA ASN A 56 -1.85 -19.55 3.95
C ASN A 56 -2.29 -19.53 2.48
N GLU A 57 -1.70 -20.38 1.64
CA GLU A 57 -2.04 -20.44 0.21
C GLU A 57 -3.52 -20.76 -0.02
N ASP A 58 -4.11 -21.64 0.79
CA ASP A 58 -5.50 -22.09 0.65
C ASP A 58 -6.54 -21.11 1.24
N ASP A 59 -6.10 -20.06 1.95
CA ASP A 59 -7.03 -19.08 2.54
C ASP A 59 -7.75 -18.31 1.41
N ILE A 60 -9.09 -18.37 1.41
CA ILE A 60 -9.94 -17.63 0.45
C ILE A 60 -10.21 -16.23 1.01
N VAL A 61 -9.16 -15.40 0.98
CA VAL A 61 -9.17 -14.01 1.45
C VAL A 61 -8.38 -13.13 0.49
N PHE A 62 -8.63 -11.82 0.51
CA PHE A 62 -7.85 -10.88 -0.28
C PHE A 62 -6.39 -10.83 0.21
N LYS A 63 -5.47 -11.19 -0.69
CA LYS A 63 -4.01 -11.18 -0.47
C LYS A 63 -3.39 -10.08 -1.31
N TYR A 64 -3.25 -8.88 -0.75
CA TYR A 64 -2.71 -7.70 -1.46
C TYR A 64 -1.36 -7.96 -2.17
N TYR A 65 -0.54 -8.84 -1.62
CA TYR A 65 0.78 -9.21 -2.16
C TYR A 65 0.71 -10.07 -3.43
N GLN A 66 -0.48 -10.58 -3.81
CA GLN A 66 -0.70 -11.25 -5.08
C GLN A 66 -1.09 -10.28 -6.20
N PHE A 67 -1.49 -9.06 -5.87
CA PHE A 67 -1.83 -8.04 -6.86
C PHE A 67 -0.58 -7.32 -7.39
N ILE A 68 0.09 -7.95 -8.36
CA ILE A 68 1.23 -7.37 -9.07
C ILE A 68 0.76 -6.77 -10.40
N GLU A 69 -0.06 -7.50 -11.14
CA GLU A 69 -0.62 -7.11 -12.43
C GLU A 69 -2.08 -7.57 -12.48
N ALA A 70 -2.98 -6.74 -13.02
CA ALA A 70 -4.35 -7.13 -13.30
C ALA A 70 -4.50 -7.46 -14.78
N ASN A 71 -5.17 -8.56 -15.08
CA ASN A 71 -5.40 -9.03 -16.45
C ASN A 71 -6.56 -8.30 -17.13
N SER A 72 -7.37 -7.56 -16.36
CA SER A 72 -8.52 -6.81 -16.85
C SER A 72 -8.85 -5.63 -15.94
N GLU A 73 -9.59 -4.67 -16.49
CA GLU A 73 -10.16 -3.55 -15.74
C GLU A 73 -11.08 -4.02 -14.60
N THR A 74 -11.89 -5.05 -14.84
CA THR A 74 -12.75 -5.64 -13.80
C THR A 74 -11.94 -6.18 -12.63
N GLU A 75 -10.85 -6.91 -12.92
CA GLU A 75 -9.95 -7.44 -11.88
C GLU A 75 -9.27 -6.30 -11.11
N PHE A 76 -8.77 -5.27 -11.83
CA PHE A 76 -8.17 -4.10 -11.22
C PHE A 76 -9.14 -3.36 -10.28
N ASN A 77 -10.37 -3.12 -10.73
CA ASN A 77 -11.40 -2.45 -9.95
C ASN A 77 -11.80 -3.26 -8.71
N SER A 78 -11.84 -4.59 -8.83
CA SER A 78 -12.03 -5.49 -7.68
C SER A 78 -10.93 -5.30 -6.64
N TYR A 79 -9.65 -5.27 -7.06
CA TYR A 79 -8.55 -5.00 -6.14
C TYR A 79 -8.59 -3.61 -5.50
N MET A 80 -8.99 -2.57 -6.23
CA MET A 80 -9.18 -1.23 -5.68
C MET A 80 -10.28 -1.21 -4.62
N GLN A 81 -11.38 -1.92 -4.88
CA GLN A 81 -12.49 -2.04 -3.94
C GLN A 81 -12.05 -2.75 -2.66
N GLU A 82 -11.42 -3.93 -2.76
CA GLU A 82 -10.93 -4.69 -1.60
C GLU A 82 -9.95 -3.87 -0.74
N MET A 83 -9.02 -3.14 -1.37
CA MET A 83 -8.08 -2.27 -0.63
C MET A 83 -8.76 -1.04 -0.01
N SER A 84 -9.78 -0.49 -0.67
CA SER A 84 -10.59 0.61 -0.14
C SER A 84 -11.37 0.16 1.10
N GLU A 85 -11.99 -1.02 1.05
CA GLU A 85 -12.76 -1.60 2.16
C GLU A 85 -11.86 -1.89 3.38
N LEU A 86 -10.59 -2.25 3.16
CA LEU A 86 -9.61 -2.45 4.23
C LEU A 86 -8.99 -1.14 4.75
N SER A 87 -9.11 -0.03 4.02
CA SER A 87 -8.43 1.22 4.35
C SER A 87 -8.92 1.78 5.68
N LEU A 88 -7.99 2.23 6.53
CA LEU A 88 -8.25 2.80 7.84
C LEU A 88 -9.01 4.14 7.78
N TYR A 89 -8.94 4.82 6.63
CA TYR A 89 -9.63 6.07 6.35
C TYR A 89 -9.70 6.30 4.84
N ASP A 90 -10.62 7.19 4.45
CA ASP A 90 -10.78 7.65 3.08
C ASP A 90 -9.83 8.82 2.77
N THR A 91 -9.03 8.67 1.72
CA THR A 91 -8.11 9.71 1.22
C THR A 91 -8.76 10.56 0.13
N GLY A 92 -9.87 10.12 -0.47
CA GLY A 92 -10.49 10.68 -1.66
C GLY A 92 -9.72 10.42 -2.95
N VAL A 93 -8.62 9.67 -2.90
CA VAL A 93 -7.79 9.34 -4.06
C VAL A 93 -8.27 7.99 -4.61
N THR A 94 -8.44 7.93 -5.93
CA THR A 94 -8.80 6.70 -6.66
C THR A 94 -7.80 6.44 -7.77
N ALA A 95 -7.75 5.20 -8.25
CA ALA A 95 -6.99 4.80 -9.42
C ALA A 95 -7.91 4.13 -10.44
N GLU A 96 -7.56 4.27 -11.71
CA GLU A 96 -8.24 3.66 -12.85
C GLU A 96 -7.32 2.62 -13.49
N PHE A 97 -7.90 1.71 -14.28
CA PHE A 97 -7.12 0.69 -14.96
C PHE A 97 -6.06 1.32 -15.89
N GLY A 98 -4.81 0.89 -15.74
CA GLY A 98 -3.65 1.47 -16.41
C GLY A 98 -2.82 2.41 -15.52
N ASP A 99 -3.35 2.85 -14.37
CA ASP A 99 -2.57 3.62 -13.41
C ASP A 99 -1.43 2.81 -12.79
N SER A 100 -0.31 3.50 -12.59
CA SER A 100 0.86 2.92 -11.92
C SER A 100 0.73 3.05 -10.41
N LEU A 101 0.82 1.90 -9.71
CA LEU A 101 0.70 1.83 -8.26
C LEU A 101 2.02 1.47 -7.59
N LEU A 102 2.24 2.03 -6.40
CA LEU A 102 3.33 1.73 -5.47
C LEU A 102 2.73 1.24 -4.15
N THR A 103 3.12 0.06 -3.71
CA THR A 103 2.72 -0.54 -2.43
C THR A 103 3.95 -0.64 -1.53
N LEU A 104 3.90 0.00 -0.36
CA LEU A 104 4.91 -0.12 0.68
C LEU A 104 4.40 -1.06 1.76
N SER A 105 5.19 -2.08 2.09
CA SER A 105 4.79 -3.14 3.03
C SER A 105 5.85 -3.33 4.12
N THR A 106 5.42 -3.34 5.38
CA THR A 106 6.30 -3.62 6.53
C THR A 106 5.64 -4.57 7.54
N CYS A 107 6.45 -5.17 8.41
CA CYS A 107 5.93 -6.01 9.48
C CYS A 107 5.14 -5.17 10.50
N ASP A 108 4.09 -5.76 11.04
CA ASP A 108 3.28 -5.17 12.10
C ASP A 108 3.28 -6.10 13.31
N SER A 109 3.96 -5.69 14.37
CA SER A 109 4.09 -6.51 15.58
C SER A 109 2.83 -6.55 16.46
N SER A 110 1.74 -5.89 16.05
CA SER A 110 0.46 -5.99 16.76
C SER A 110 -0.30 -7.31 16.50
N GLN A 111 0.11 -8.08 15.50
CA GLN A 111 -0.46 -9.38 15.15
C GLN A 111 0.64 -10.34 14.70
N THR A 112 0.42 -11.65 14.89
CA THR A 112 1.30 -12.68 14.29
C THR A 112 1.24 -12.56 12.77
N ASP A 113 2.40 -12.52 12.13
CA ASP A 113 2.53 -12.28 10.69
C ASP A 113 1.85 -11.00 10.15
N GLY A 114 1.60 -10.04 11.04
CA GLY A 114 0.98 -8.78 10.72
C GLY A 114 1.77 -8.00 9.67
N ARG A 115 1.04 -7.30 8.80
CA ARG A 115 1.58 -6.39 7.81
C ARG A 115 0.87 -5.05 7.88
N PHE A 116 1.66 -3.99 7.77
CA PHE A 116 1.15 -2.63 7.59
C PHE A 116 1.46 -2.18 6.17
N VAL A 117 0.43 -1.74 5.45
CA VAL A 117 0.49 -1.51 4.01
C VAL A 117 0.03 -0.09 3.69
N VAL A 118 0.79 0.58 2.83
CA VAL A 118 0.43 1.88 2.24
C VAL A 118 0.48 1.72 0.72
N VAL A 119 -0.62 2.02 0.05
CA VAL A 119 -0.75 1.97 -1.41
C VAL A 119 -0.89 3.40 -1.93
N ALA A 120 -0.15 3.71 -2.99
CA ALA A 120 -0.11 5.04 -3.58
C ALA A 120 -0.18 4.96 -5.12
N LYS A 121 -0.83 5.94 -5.73
CA LYS A 121 -0.99 6.09 -7.18
C LYS A 121 0.02 7.10 -7.73
N ARG A 122 0.68 6.80 -8.84
CA ARG A 122 1.59 7.74 -9.52
C ARG A 122 0.85 9.01 -9.97
N ILE A 123 1.47 10.18 -9.81
CA ILE A 123 0.93 11.49 -10.23
C ILE A 123 1.89 12.29 -11.12
N SER A 124 3.17 11.90 -11.19
CA SER A 124 4.18 12.42 -12.12
C SER A 124 5.28 11.38 -12.33
#